data_AF-A0A1X1T486-F1
#
_entry.id   AF-A0A1X1T486-F1
#
_cell.length_a   1.000
_cell.length_b   1.000
_cell.length_c   1.000
_cell.angle_alpha   90.00
_cell.angle_beta   90.00
_cell.angle_gamma   90.00
#
_symmetry.space_group_name_H-M   'P 1'
#
loop_
_entity.id
_entity.type
_entity.pdbx_description
1 polymer ?
#
loop_
_entity_poly.entity_id
_entity_poly.type
_entity_poly.pdbx_seq_one_letter_code
_entity_poly.pdbx_strand_id
1 'polypeptide(L)'
;MLKRQPGAHLSGDPELRNLVQSAMKIVKSVGVIRNTFGSGHGRAREPVVEQEMVDVVVPATMLWVRWALRRLAPLILGQPATLISDLLDGAVFYKGNLAERLRAANIADLDTSIQQKLGNAVGIRAMRDTVLVQAEGVQACANSDSLEDWPPHYRRGVVDGLLFDENGNARPTRWAIERMPGLLGPIENQAAELDRLHLLLGNEHFQTGDYPTDRELWSFAKGLSERFEQSARSQWSNIVSLFAPGAPF
;
A
#
# COMPACT_ATOMS: atom_id res chain seq x y z
N MET A 1 13.65 -9.56 -3.87
CA MET A 1 12.39 -8.98 -4.37
C MET A 1 11.53 -9.98 -5.15
N LEU A 2 11.91 -10.46 -6.35
CA LEU A 2 11.06 -11.34 -7.18
C LEU A 2 10.57 -12.66 -6.55
N LYS A 3 11.22 -13.15 -5.48
CA LYS A 3 10.93 -14.45 -4.83
C LYS A 3 9.68 -14.45 -3.95
N ARG A 4 9.29 -13.28 -3.44
CA ARG A 4 8.16 -13.12 -2.51
C ARG A 4 6.98 -12.40 -3.12
N GLN A 5 7.07 -11.96 -4.38
CA GLN A 5 6.00 -11.21 -5.00
C GLN A 5 4.88 -12.14 -5.48
N PRO A 6 3.69 -12.09 -4.85
CA PRO A 6 2.49 -12.60 -5.46
C PRO A 6 2.10 -11.70 -6.65
N GLY A 7 1.31 -12.25 -7.55
CA GLY A 7 0.57 -11.52 -8.57
C GLY A 7 -0.76 -12.21 -8.76
N ALA A 8 -1.77 -11.53 -9.31
CA ALA A 8 -3.11 -12.09 -9.49
C ALA A 8 -3.14 -13.43 -10.27
N HIS A 9 -2.06 -13.74 -11.00
CA HIS A 9 -1.88 -14.97 -11.77
C HIS A 9 -0.62 -15.77 -11.38
N LEU A 10 -0.05 -15.53 -10.20
CA LEU A 10 1.19 -16.16 -9.75
C LEU A 10 0.99 -16.80 -8.38
N SER A 11 1.31 -18.09 -8.24
CA SER A 11 1.20 -18.76 -6.94
C SER A 11 2.28 -18.29 -5.95
N GLY A 12 1.88 -18.17 -4.68
CA GLY A 12 2.78 -18.01 -3.53
C GLY A 12 3.37 -19.32 -3.00
N ASP A 13 3.07 -20.45 -3.67
CA ASP A 13 3.41 -21.82 -3.27
C ASP A 13 4.89 -22.01 -2.86
N PRO A 14 5.16 -22.63 -1.69
CA PRO A 14 6.52 -22.80 -1.18
C PRO A 14 7.36 -23.79 -1.99
N GLU A 15 6.76 -24.83 -2.57
CA GLU A 15 7.49 -25.81 -3.40
C GLU A 15 7.87 -25.22 -4.76
N LEU A 16 6.97 -24.45 -5.37
CA LEU A 16 7.32 -23.68 -6.56
C LEU A 16 8.46 -22.70 -6.26
N ARG A 17 8.45 -22.08 -5.09
CA ARG A 17 9.52 -21.18 -4.64
C ARG A 17 10.85 -21.92 -4.50
N ASN A 18 10.85 -23.12 -3.93
CA ASN A 18 12.04 -23.97 -3.80
C ASN A 18 12.59 -24.35 -5.18
N LEU A 19 11.72 -24.77 -6.11
CA LEU A 19 12.09 -25.14 -7.47
C LEU A 19 12.77 -23.96 -8.21
N VAL A 20 12.21 -22.77 -8.08
CA VAL A 20 12.79 -21.54 -8.66
C VAL A 20 14.12 -21.18 -8.02
N GLN A 21 14.28 -21.37 -6.70
CA GLN A 21 15.56 -21.14 -6.05
C GLN A 21 16.63 -22.08 -6.59
N SER A 22 16.29 -23.33 -6.84
CA SER A 22 17.17 -24.28 -7.51
C SER A 22 17.50 -23.84 -8.94
N ALA A 23 16.51 -23.41 -9.74
CA ALA A 23 16.75 -22.85 -11.07
C ALA A 23 17.68 -21.61 -11.03
N MET A 24 17.51 -20.72 -10.04
CA MET A 24 18.39 -19.56 -9.84
C MET A 24 19.83 -19.98 -9.49
N LYS A 25 20.01 -21.05 -8.71
CA LYS A 25 21.35 -21.61 -8.43
C LYS A 25 21.99 -22.14 -9.71
N ILE A 26 21.24 -22.86 -10.54
CA ILE A 26 21.73 -23.36 -11.84
C ILE A 26 22.18 -22.18 -12.72
N VAL A 27 21.37 -21.13 -12.86
CA VAL A 27 21.74 -19.94 -13.66
C VAL A 27 22.94 -19.18 -13.08
N LYS A 28 23.11 -19.13 -11.76
CA LYS A 28 24.35 -18.58 -11.18
C LYS A 28 25.58 -19.41 -11.59
N SER A 29 25.46 -20.73 -11.63
CA SER A 29 26.53 -21.62 -12.12
C SER A 29 26.80 -21.44 -13.62
N VAL A 30 25.78 -21.13 -14.43
CA VAL A 30 25.98 -20.71 -15.84
C VAL A 30 26.89 -19.49 -15.93
N GLY A 31 26.80 -18.54 -14.99
CA GLY A 31 27.70 -17.39 -14.92
C GLY A 31 29.18 -17.79 -14.79
N VAL A 32 29.47 -18.86 -14.05
CA VAL A 32 30.82 -19.44 -13.95
C VAL A 32 31.24 -20.05 -15.29
N ILE A 33 30.37 -20.84 -15.94
CA ILE A 33 30.65 -21.41 -17.27
C ILE A 33 30.91 -20.31 -18.30
N ARG A 34 30.09 -19.25 -18.32
CA ARG A 34 30.31 -18.07 -19.18
C ARG A 34 31.67 -17.43 -18.90
N ASN A 35 32.04 -17.24 -17.64
CA ASN A 35 33.32 -16.62 -17.29
C ASN A 35 34.52 -17.51 -17.65
N THR A 36 34.36 -18.84 -17.58
CA THR A 36 35.42 -19.82 -17.86
C THR A 36 35.54 -20.14 -19.34
N PHE A 37 34.45 -20.21 -20.10
CA PHE A 37 34.40 -20.68 -21.50
C PHE A 37 33.85 -19.64 -22.49
N GLY A 38 33.42 -18.46 -22.03
CA GLY A 38 32.94 -17.39 -22.89
C GLY A 38 34.06 -16.67 -23.66
N SER A 39 33.66 -15.96 -24.72
CA SER A 39 34.51 -15.23 -25.67
C SER A 39 34.96 -13.85 -25.18
N GLY A 40 35.10 -13.64 -23.87
CA GLY A 40 35.50 -12.35 -23.28
C GLY A 40 36.86 -11.84 -23.81
N HIS A 41 37.02 -10.52 -23.90
CA HIS A 41 38.24 -9.88 -24.42
C HIS A 41 39.48 -10.23 -23.58
N GLY A 42 40.61 -10.49 -24.26
CA GLY A 42 41.92 -10.72 -23.62
C GLY A 42 42.36 -12.18 -23.48
N ARG A 43 41.64 -13.14 -24.10
CA ARG A 43 42.05 -14.55 -24.07
C ARG A 43 43.02 -14.89 -25.19
N ALA A 44 44.13 -15.53 -24.82
CA ALA A 44 45.17 -15.96 -25.76
C ALA A 44 44.73 -17.13 -26.67
N ARG A 45 43.69 -17.88 -26.28
CA ARG A 45 43.09 -18.97 -27.06
C ARG A 45 41.58 -18.99 -26.86
N GLU A 46 40.87 -19.37 -27.92
CA GLU A 46 39.43 -19.56 -27.87
C GLU A 46 39.10 -20.81 -27.03
N PRO A 47 38.23 -20.71 -26.00
CA PRO A 47 37.80 -21.85 -25.22
C PRO A 47 36.92 -22.79 -26.05
N VAL A 48 37.10 -24.10 -25.89
CA VAL A 48 36.18 -25.09 -26.48
C VAL A 48 34.92 -25.16 -25.63
N VAL A 49 33.76 -24.93 -26.24
CA VAL A 49 32.44 -25.12 -25.63
C VAL A 49 31.91 -26.48 -26.08
N GLU A 50 31.70 -27.38 -25.14
CA GLU A 50 31.18 -28.72 -25.43
C GLU A 50 29.66 -28.69 -25.64
N GLN A 51 29.14 -29.62 -26.45
CA GLN A 51 27.70 -29.71 -26.74
C GLN A 51 26.88 -29.93 -25.46
N GLU A 52 27.38 -30.74 -24.52
CA GLU A 52 26.73 -30.96 -23.22
C GLU A 52 26.55 -29.65 -22.43
N MET A 53 27.51 -28.72 -22.53
CA MET A 53 27.38 -27.39 -21.91
C MET A 53 26.22 -26.62 -22.52
N VAL A 54 26.07 -26.66 -23.85
CA VAL A 54 24.96 -25.99 -24.55
C VAL A 54 23.62 -26.59 -24.15
N ASP A 55 23.54 -27.93 -24.12
CA ASP A 55 22.32 -28.68 -23.82
C ASP A 55 21.81 -28.45 -22.39
N VAL A 56 22.70 -28.13 -21.45
CA VAL A 56 22.33 -27.80 -20.06
C VAL A 56 22.10 -26.30 -19.86
N VAL A 57 22.98 -25.46 -20.39
CA VAL A 57 22.97 -24.00 -20.15
C VAL A 57 21.75 -23.33 -20.78
N VAL A 58 21.41 -23.69 -22.02
CA VAL A 58 20.32 -23.03 -22.76
C VAL A 58 18.95 -23.27 -22.09
N PRO A 59 18.54 -24.51 -21.77
CA PRO A 59 17.26 -24.74 -21.11
C PRO A 59 17.19 -24.14 -19.70
N ALA A 60 18.29 -24.22 -18.93
CA ALA A 60 18.35 -23.62 -17.59
C ALA A 60 18.16 -22.10 -17.62
N THR A 61 18.81 -21.42 -18.58
CA THR A 61 18.69 -19.97 -18.76
C THR A 61 17.27 -19.60 -19.21
N MET A 62 16.71 -20.33 -20.18
CA MET A 62 15.36 -20.08 -20.69
C MET A 62 14.28 -20.27 -19.62
N LEU A 63 14.40 -21.28 -18.76
CA LEU A 63 13.50 -21.50 -17.63
C LEU A 63 13.47 -20.28 -16.71
N TRP A 64 14.64 -19.77 -16.32
CA TRP A 64 14.75 -18.63 -15.43
C TRP A 64 14.26 -17.33 -16.07
N VAL A 65 14.62 -17.06 -17.33
CA VAL A 65 14.18 -15.85 -18.06
C VAL A 65 12.66 -15.83 -18.18
N ARG A 66 12.03 -16.94 -18.59
CA ARG A 66 10.56 -17.03 -18.67
C ARG A 66 9.90 -16.80 -17.31
N TRP A 67 10.48 -17.36 -16.26
CA TRP A 67 9.99 -17.16 -14.90
C TRP A 67 10.11 -15.70 -14.43
N ALA A 68 11.25 -15.06 -14.70
CA ALA A 68 11.54 -13.68 -14.30
C ALA A 68 10.67 -12.67 -15.06
N LEU A 69 10.54 -12.82 -16.39
CA LEU A 69 9.73 -11.93 -17.23
C LEU A 69 8.25 -11.92 -16.81
N ARG A 70 7.68 -13.09 -16.47
CA ARG A 70 6.30 -13.17 -15.96
C ARG A 70 6.09 -12.43 -14.63
N ARG A 71 7.15 -12.17 -13.87
CA ARG A 71 7.12 -11.48 -12.57
C ARG A 71 7.54 -10.02 -12.63
N LEU A 72 8.15 -9.59 -13.74
CA LEU A 72 8.54 -8.20 -13.95
C LEU A 72 7.34 -7.26 -14.04
N ALA A 73 6.26 -7.65 -14.72
CA ALA A 73 5.07 -6.80 -14.84
C ALA A 73 4.40 -6.56 -13.47
N PRO A 74 4.07 -7.58 -12.66
CA PRO A 74 3.58 -7.36 -11.29
C PRO A 74 4.56 -6.60 -10.40
N LEU A 75 5.87 -6.82 -10.56
CA LEU A 75 6.90 -6.09 -9.81
C LEU A 75 6.83 -4.59 -10.08
N ILE A 76 6.78 -4.19 -11.35
CA ILE A 76 6.70 -2.78 -11.76
C ILE A 76 5.36 -2.19 -11.31
N LEU A 77 4.28 -2.95 -11.50
CA LEU A 77 2.91 -2.50 -11.19
C LEU A 77 2.69 -2.31 -9.67
N GLY A 78 3.30 -3.16 -8.84
CA GLY A 78 3.24 -3.12 -7.38
C GLY A 78 4.35 -2.34 -6.69
N GLN A 79 5.19 -1.59 -7.40
CA GLN A 79 6.25 -0.79 -6.78
C GLN A 79 5.64 0.34 -5.92
N PRO A 80 5.85 0.35 -4.58
CA PRO A 80 5.19 1.31 -3.70
C PRO A 80 5.58 2.75 -3.99
N ALA A 81 6.85 3.02 -4.31
CA ALA A 81 7.33 4.37 -4.62
C ALA A 81 6.62 4.97 -5.84
N THR A 82 6.50 4.19 -6.92
CA THR A 82 5.80 4.59 -8.14
C THR A 82 4.30 4.78 -7.89
N LEU A 83 3.67 3.87 -7.13
CA LEU A 83 2.26 4.00 -6.78
C LEU A 83 1.97 5.23 -5.92
N ILE A 84 2.83 5.52 -4.94
CA ILE A 84 2.72 6.73 -4.10
C ILE A 84 2.86 7.99 -4.97
N SER A 85 3.87 8.06 -5.83
CA SER A 85 4.06 9.17 -6.77
C SER A 85 2.84 9.34 -7.67
N ASP A 86 2.34 8.27 -8.30
CA ASP A 86 1.14 8.34 -9.15
C ASP A 86 -0.11 8.84 -8.41
N LEU A 87 -0.28 8.45 -7.15
CA LEU A 87 -1.39 8.92 -6.30
C LEU A 87 -1.27 10.41 -5.99
N LEU A 88 -0.07 10.91 -5.71
CA LEU A 88 0.18 12.31 -5.32
C LEU A 88 0.28 13.26 -6.54
N ASP A 89 0.90 12.81 -7.62
CA ASP A 89 1.20 13.60 -8.82
C ASP A 89 0.02 13.62 -9.82
N GLY A 90 -1.08 12.95 -9.48
CA GLY A 90 -2.35 13.08 -10.20
C GLY A 90 -2.52 12.14 -11.39
N ALA A 91 -1.85 10.98 -11.39
CA ALA A 91 -2.03 9.97 -12.43
C ALA A 91 -3.51 9.54 -12.58
N VAL A 92 -3.88 9.15 -13.80
CA VAL A 92 -5.25 8.69 -14.10
C VAL A 92 -5.39 7.23 -13.70
N PHE A 93 -6.34 6.96 -12.81
CA PHE A 93 -6.72 5.60 -12.43
C PHE A 93 -7.96 5.17 -13.20
N TYR A 94 -7.92 3.99 -13.80
CA TYR A 94 -9.07 3.33 -14.41
C TYR A 94 -9.64 2.29 -13.46
N LYS A 95 -10.88 1.85 -13.71
CA LYS A 95 -11.56 0.85 -12.89
C LYS A 95 -10.70 -0.42 -12.74
N GLY A 96 -10.49 -0.84 -11.50
CA GLY A 96 -9.70 -2.00 -11.11
C GLY A 96 -8.19 -1.76 -11.07
N ASN A 97 -7.69 -0.65 -11.61
CA ASN A 97 -6.25 -0.39 -11.68
C ASN A 97 -5.64 -0.19 -10.29
N LEU A 98 -6.27 0.61 -9.41
CA LEU A 98 -5.74 0.82 -8.06
C LEU A 98 -5.80 -0.48 -7.27
N ALA A 99 -6.94 -1.18 -7.32
CA ALA A 99 -7.10 -2.47 -6.64
C ALA A 99 -6.04 -3.51 -7.08
N GLU A 100 -5.72 -3.58 -8.38
CA GLU A 100 -4.66 -4.45 -8.88
C GLU A 100 -3.28 -4.04 -8.36
N ARG A 101 -2.98 -2.74 -8.36
CA ARG A 101 -1.71 -2.20 -7.87
C ARG A 101 -1.50 -2.39 -6.38
N LEU A 102 -2.52 -2.16 -5.57
CA LEU A 102 -2.50 -2.41 -4.12
C LEU A 102 -2.28 -3.90 -3.83
N ARG A 103 -2.96 -4.79 -4.57
CA ARG A 103 -2.74 -6.25 -4.45
C ARG A 103 -1.32 -6.66 -4.86
N ALA A 104 -0.81 -6.12 -5.96
CA ALA A 104 0.54 -6.41 -6.45
C ALA A 104 1.64 -5.85 -5.52
N ALA A 105 1.36 -4.74 -4.83
CA ALA A 105 2.25 -4.17 -3.83
C ALA A 105 2.37 -5.04 -2.57
N ASN A 106 1.41 -5.95 -2.35
CA ASN A 106 1.34 -6.84 -1.20
C ASN A 106 1.54 -6.07 0.12
N ILE A 107 0.58 -5.17 0.42
CA ILE A 107 0.69 -4.14 1.47
C ILE A 107 1.15 -4.74 2.80
N ALA A 108 0.67 -5.93 3.17
CA ALA A 108 1.04 -6.64 4.39
C ALA A 108 2.54 -6.91 4.55
N ASP A 109 3.24 -7.18 3.45
CA ASP A 109 4.68 -7.49 3.44
C ASP A 109 5.56 -6.23 3.33
N LEU A 110 4.97 -5.04 3.18
CA LEU A 110 5.72 -3.79 3.14
C LEU A 110 6.17 -3.37 4.53
N ASP A 111 7.28 -2.64 4.62
CA ASP A 111 7.68 -1.99 5.87
C ASP A 111 6.56 -1.08 6.38
N THR A 112 6.35 -1.03 7.69
CA THR A 112 5.28 -0.25 8.33
C THR A 112 5.27 1.22 7.91
N SER A 113 6.45 1.82 7.73
CA SER A 113 6.59 3.19 7.23
C SER A 113 6.09 3.36 5.79
N ILE A 114 6.27 2.35 4.94
CA ILE A 114 5.81 2.36 3.54
C ILE A 114 4.31 2.10 3.50
N GLN A 115 3.79 1.19 4.33
CA GLN A 115 2.34 0.97 4.48
C GLN A 115 1.61 2.28 4.80
N GLN A 116 2.13 3.03 5.78
CA GLN A 116 1.53 4.30 6.19
C GLN A 116 1.65 5.38 5.11
N LYS A 117 2.81 5.51 4.45
CA LYS A 117 2.98 6.46 3.33
C LYS A 117 2.02 6.15 2.17
N LEU A 118 1.85 4.88 1.85
CA LEU A 118 0.92 4.44 0.80
C LEU A 118 -0.52 4.74 1.18
N GLY A 119 -0.94 4.41 2.41
CA GLY A 119 -2.27 4.74 2.91
C GLY A 119 -2.54 6.25 2.86
N ASN A 120 -1.57 7.07 3.29
CA ASN A 120 -1.68 8.53 3.25
C ASN A 120 -1.85 9.05 1.81
N ALA A 121 -1.03 8.59 0.88
CA ALA A 121 -1.18 8.95 -0.53
C ALA A 121 -2.57 8.57 -1.10
N VAL A 122 -3.12 7.42 -0.71
CA VAL A 122 -4.48 7.01 -1.08
C VAL A 122 -5.51 7.95 -0.49
N GLY A 123 -5.39 8.32 0.79
CA GLY A 123 -6.28 9.26 1.47
C GLY A 123 -6.29 10.63 0.80
N ILE A 124 -5.11 11.23 0.61
CA ILE A 124 -4.96 12.55 -0.04
C ILE A 124 -5.58 12.52 -1.44
N ARG A 125 -5.32 11.47 -2.23
CA ARG A 125 -5.87 11.35 -3.58
C ARG A 125 -7.39 11.15 -3.57
N ALA A 126 -7.92 10.39 -2.61
CA ALA A 126 -9.36 10.21 -2.44
C ALA A 126 -10.07 11.53 -2.12
N MET A 127 -9.43 12.41 -1.34
CA MET A 127 -9.93 13.75 -1.00
C MET A 127 -9.91 14.74 -2.17
N ARG A 128 -9.20 14.44 -3.26
CA ARG A 128 -9.24 15.19 -4.53
C ARG A 128 -10.34 14.68 -5.48
N ASP A 129 -11.47 14.23 -4.94
CA ASP A 129 -12.64 13.70 -5.66
C ASP A 129 -12.36 12.61 -6.70
N THR A 130 -11.33 11.80 -6.46
CA THR A 130 -11.02 10.67 -7.34
C THR A 130 -11.87 9.45 -6.94
N VAL A 131 -13.08 9.36 -7.48
CA VAL A 131 -14.10 8.33 -7.13
C VAL A 131 -13.56 6.90 -7.12
N LEU A 132 -12.72 6.53 -8.08
CA LEU A 132 -12.14 5.19 -8.14
C LEU A 132 -11.17 4.92 -6.97
N VAL A 133 -10.41 5.94 -6.54
CA VAL A 133 -9.52 5.84 -5.38
C VAL A 133 -10.32 5.79 -4.09
N GLN A 134 -11.40 6.56 -4.00
CA GLN A 134 -12.36 6.48 -2.89
C GLN A 134 -12.93 5.06 -2.76
N ALA A 135 -13.37 4.45 -3.86
CA ALA A 135 -13.96 3.11 -3.86
C ALA A 135 -12.92 2.01 -3.57
N GLU A 136 -11.82 2.00 -4.32
CA GLU A 136 -10.86 0.87 -4.34
C GLU A 136 -9.80 0.95 -3.23
N GLY A 137 -9.47 2.14 -2.74
CA GLY A 137 -8.42 2.35 -1.74
C GLY A 137 -8.94 2.63 -0.32
N VAL A 138 -10.06 3.36 -0.21
CA VAL A 138 -10.62 3.80 1.08
C VAL A 138 -11.81 2.93 1.49
N GLN A 139 -12.86 2.86 0.67
CA GLN A 139 -14.08 2.12 1.01
C GLN A 139 -13.82 0.61 1.09
N ALA A 140 -13.04 0.04 0.15
CA ALA A 140 -12.63 -1.35 0.21
C ALA A 140 -11.89 -1.71 1.51
N CYS A 141 -11.04 -0.79 2.00
CA CYS A 141 -10.34 -0.93 3.28
C CYS A 141 -11.29 -0.77 4.48
N ALA A 142 -12.17 0.24 4.44
CA ALA A 142 -13.10 0.55 5.54
C ALA A 142 -14.22 -0.50 5.70
N ASN A 143 -14.52 -1.26 4.65
CA ASN A 143 -15.56 -2.30 4.64
C ASN A 143 -14.99 -3.70 4.94
N SER A 144 -13.69 -3.83 5.22
CA SER A 144 -13.03 -5.10 5.54
C SER A 144 -12.44 -5.03 6.94
N ASP A 145 -12.59 -6.11 7.70
CA ASP A 145 -11.95 -6.27 9.02
C ASP A 145 -10.61 -7.03 8.92
N SER A 146 -10.23 -7.47 7.72
CA SER A 146 -8.99 -8.22 7.49
C SER A 146 -7.76 -7.33 7.70
N LEU A 147 -6.97 -7.63 8.72
CA LEU A 147 -5.66 -7.02 8.95
C LEU A 147 -4.56 -7.65 8.08
N GLU A 148 -4.84 -8.81 7.47
CA GLU A 148 -3.95 -9.43 6.48
C GLU A 148 -4.02 -8.69 5.14
N ASP A 149 -5.22 -8.29 4.70
CA ASP A 149 -5.37 -7.53 3.45
C ASP A 149 -5.08 -6.04 3.66
N TRP A 150 -5.48 -5.50 4.81
CA TRP A 150 -5.39 -4.08 5.15
C TRP A 150 -4.70 -3.90 6.52
N PRO A 151 -3.37 -3.84 6.54
CA PRO A 151 -2.61 -3.73 7.77
C PRO A 151 -2.91 -2.44 8.55
N PRO A 152 -2.70 -2.43 9.88
CA PRO A 152 -2.99 -1.26 10.72
C PRO A 152 -2.27 0.02 10.26
N HIS A 153 -1.02 -0.06 9.81
CA HIS A 153 -0.28 1.13 9.39
C HIS A 153 -0.81 1.71 8.07
N TYR A 154 -1.30 0.88 7.15
CA TYR A 154 -1.99 1.38 5.96
C TYR A 154 -3.28 2.12 6.34
N ARG A 155 -4.10 1.52 7.22
CA ARG A 155 -5.34 2.14 7.74
C ARG A 155 -5.08 3.50 8.40
N ARG A 156 -4.05 3.59 9.25
CA ARG A 156 -3.58 4.84 9.87
C ARG A 156 -3.23 5.89 8.81
N GLY A 157 -2.44 5.48 7.81
CA GLY A 157 -2.09 6.33 6.69
C GLY A 157 -3.32 6.85 5.96
N VAL A 158 -4.28 5.98 5.64
CA VAL A 158 -5.53 6.40 4.97
C VAL A 158 -6.26 7.45 5.82
N VAL A 159 -6.38 7.23 7.12
CA VAL A 159 -7.01 8.22 8.02
C VAL A 159 -6.23 9.54 8.01
N ASP A 160 -4.90 9.51 8.06
CA ASP A 160 -4.07 10.72 7.96
C ASP A 160 -4.37 11.48 6.65
N GLY A 161 -4.35 10.80 5.51
CA GLY A 161 -4.59 11.45 4.22
C GLY A 161 -6.04 11.90 3.98
N LEU A 162 -7.00 11.34 4.72
CA LEU A 162 -8.41 11.78 4.69
C LEU A 162 -8.64 13.04 5.54
N LEU A 163 -7.86 13.22 6.60
CA LEU A 163 -8.04 14.30 7.56
C LEU A 163 -7.07 15.46 7.34
N PHE A 164 -5.93 15.21 6.71
CA PHE A 164 -4.88 16.21 6.50
C PHE A 164 -4.54 16.30 5.01
N ASP A 165 -4.34 17.53 4.53
CA ASP A 165 -3.82 17.76 3.19
C ASP A 165 -2.31 17.48 3.11
N GLU A 166 -1.74 17.62 1.90
CA GLU A 166 -0.31 17.39 1.65
C GLU A 166 0.63 18.34 2.43
N ASN A 167 0.11 19.46 2.93
CA ASN A 167 0.85 20.41 3.76
C ASN A 167 0.63 20.16 5.27
N GLY A 168 -0.18 19.16 5.63
CA GLY A 168 -0.51 18.83 7.00
C GLY A 168 -1.68 19.62 7.59
N ASN A 169 -2.37 20.47 6.80
CA ASN A 169 -3.51 21.20 7.33
C ASN A 169 -4.72 20.28 7.50
N ALA A 170 -5.43 20.40 8.61
CA ALA A 170 -6.65 19.65 8.87
C ALA A 170 -7.78 20.06 7.91
N ARG A 171 -8.37 19.09 7.22
CA ARG A 171 -9.52 19.23 6.29
C ARG A 171 -10.57 18.11 6.46
N PRO A 172 -11.15 17.92 7.67
CA PRO A 172 -12.06 16.81 7.94
C PRO A 172 -13.43 17.00 7.28
N THR A 173 -13.75 16.21 6.26
CA THR A 173 -15.08 16.25 5.63
C THR A 173 -16.03 15.25 6.29
N ARG A 174 -17.35 15.44 6.09
CA ARG A 174 -18.36 14.45 6.48
C ARG A 174 -18.04 13.06 5.92
N TRP A 175 -17.58 13.00 4.67
CA TRP A 175 -17.22 11.75 4.01
C TRP A 175 -16.01 11.08 4.68
N ALA A 176 -14.97 11.84 5.03
CA ALA A 176 -13.82 11.31 5.77
C ALA A 176 -14.23 10.76 7.14
N ILE A 177 -15.00 11.55 7.91
CA ILE A 177 -15.49 11.18 9.25
C ILE A 177 -16.35 9.91 9.22
N GLU A 178 -17.21 9.75 8.21
CA GLU A 178 -18.05 8.55 8.04
C GLU A 178 -17.23 7.25 7.94
N ARG A 179 -16.01 7.31 7.37
CA ARG A 179 -15.17 6.14 7.10
C ARG A 179 -14.28 5.76 8.29
N MET A 180 -14.02 6.68 9.21
CA MET A 180 -13.11 6.45 10.33
C MET A 180 -13.42 5.18 11.14
N PRO A 181 -14.69 4.87 11.52
CA PRO A 181 -14.95 3.66 12.29
C PRO A 181 -14.59 2.37 11.54
N GLY A 182 -14.81 2.31 10.22
CA GLY A 182 -14.43 1.14 9.42
C GLY A 182 -12.92 1.03 9.20
N LEU A 183 -12.21 2.16 9.14
CA LEU A 183 -10.76 2.18 9.00
C LEU A 183 -10.07 1.80 10.31
N LEU A 184 -10.52 2.36 11.43
CA LEU A 184 -9.89 2.23 12.74
C LEU A 184 -10.43 1.06 13.57
N GLY A 185 -11.67 0.64 13.36
CA GLY A 185 -12.32 -0.43 14.13
C GLY A 185 -11.51 -1.73 14.20
N PRO A 186 -10.90 -2.21 13.10
CA PRO A 186 -10.08 -3.42 13.15
C PRO A 186 -8.74 -3.27 13.90
N ILE A 187 -8.34 -2.08 14.35
CA ILE A 187 -7.07 -1.85 15.04
C ILE A 187 -7.22 -2.15 16.53
N GLU A 188 -6.38 -3.02 17.08
CA GLU A 188 -6.46 -3.51 18.48
C GLU A 188 -6.43 -2.39 19.56
N ASN A 189 -5.71 -1.29 19.32
CA ASN A 189 -5.65 -0.15 20.24
C ASN A 189 -6.27 1.10 19.63
N GLN A 190 -7.59 1.05 19.41
CA GLN A 190 -8.37 2.17 18.85
C GLN A 190 -8.23 3.44 19.69
N ALA A 191 -8.24 3.31 21.02
CA ALA A 191 -8.16 4.44 21.95
C ALA A 191 -6.87 5.26 21.74
N ALA A 192 -5.71 4.61 21.70
CA ALA A 192 -4.45 5.31 21.46
C ALA A 192 -4.38 5.98 20.09
N GLU A 193 -5.02 5.38 19.07
CA GLU A 193 -5.08 5.96 17.74
C GLU A 193 -5.97 7.21 17.70
N LEU A 194 -7.10 7.17 18.39
CA LEU A 194 -7.99 8.32 18.52
C LEU A 194 -7.35 9.44 19.35
N ASP A 195 -6.62 9.12 20.41
CA ASP A 195 -5.85 10.11 21.19
C ASP A 195 -4.78 10.79 20.34
N ARG A 196 -4.05 10.03 19.50
CA ARG A 196 -3.11 10.59 18.53
C ARG A 196 -3.80 11.60 17.59
N LEU A 197 -4.95 11.21 17.03
CA LEU A 197 -5.70 12.06 16.10
C LEU A 197 -6.25 13.31 16.79
N HIS A 198 -6.74 13.18 18.02
CA HIS A 198 -7.19 14.33 18.81
C HIS A 198 -6.06 15.35 19.03
N LEU A 199 -4.85 14.89 19.35
CA LEU A 199 -3.68 15.75 19.51
C LEU A 199 -3.29 16.45 18.20
N LEU A 200 -3.30 15.73 17.07
CA LEU A 200 -2.97 16.32 15.77
C LEU A 200 -4.01 17.35 15.33
N LEU A 201 -5.30 17.01 15.42
CA LEU A 201 -6.39 17.89 15.04
C LEU A 201 -6.50 19.10 15.97
N GLY A 202 -6.20 18.95 17.26
CA GLY A 202 -6.27 20.03 18.25
C GLY A 202 -5.16 21.08 18.14
N ASN A 203 -4.08 20.79 17.40
CA ASN A 203 -2.97 21.71 17.18
C ASN A 203 -3.10 22.51 15.87
N GLU A 204 -4.09 22.21 15.03
CA GLU A 204 -4.26 22.78 13.70
C GLU A 204 -5.47 23.72 13.65
N HIS A 205 -5.37 24.79 12.84
CA HIS A 205 -6.50 25.67 12.58
C HIS A 205 -7.34 25.10 11.43
N PHE A 206 -8.62 24.86 11.68
CA PHE A 206 -9.53 24.39 10.65
C PHE A 206 -9.82 25.53 9.67
N GLN A 207 -9.38 25.40 8.42
CA GLN A 207 -9.77 26.36 7.38
C GLN A 207 -11.26 26.19 7.09
N THR A 208 -12.07 27.18 7.44
CA THR A 208 -13.51 27.22 7.17
C THR A 208 -13.78 27.53 5.70
N GLY A 209 -14.15 26.52 4.92
CA GLY A 209 -14.57 26.66 3.53
C GLY A 209 -15.03 25.30 2.99
N ASP A 210 -16.32 25.20 2.64
CA ASP A 210 -17.05 24.03 2.12
C ASP A 210 -17.49 22.94 3.12
N TYR A 211 -17.66 23.27 4.40
CA TYR A 211 -18.19 22.32 5.39
C TYR A 211 -19.72 22.42 5.49
N PRO A 212 -20.46 21.29 5.56
CA PRO A 212 -21.81 21.29 6.10
C PRO A 212 -21.70 21.82 7.53
N THR A 213 -22.20 23.04 7.74
CA THR A 213 -22.15 23.87 8.96
C THR A 213 -21.79 23.07 10.21
N ASP A 214 -20.75 23.45 10.95
CA ASP A 214 -20.13 22.74 12.09
C ASP A 214 -21.08 21.87 12.95
N ARG A 215 -22.30 22.38 13.20
CA ARG A 215 -23.36 21.66 13.90
C ARG A 215 -23.82 20.34 13.25
N GLU A 216 -23.93 20.28 11.93
CA GLU A 216 -24.33 19.08 11.19
C GLU A 216 -23.24 18.01 11.25
N LEU A 217 -21.98 18.39 11.01
CA LEU A 217 -20.83 17.49 11.11
C LEU A 217 -20.68 16.98 12.54
N TRP A 218 -20.78 17.85 13.54
CA TRP A 218 -20.75 17.50 14.96
C TRP A 218 -21.84 16.48 15.32
N SER A 219 -23.09 16.76 14.95
CA SER A 219 -24.22 15.88 15.23
C SER A 219 -24.06 14.52 14.56
N PHE A 220 -23.57 14.51 13.31
CA PHE A 220 -23.30 13.29 12.56
C PHE A 220 -22.19 12.46 13.21
N ALA A 221 -21.05 13.10 13.50
CA ALA A 221 -19.88 12.43 14.08
C ALA A 221 -20.18 11.83 15.46
N LYS A 222 -20.98 12.52 16.29
CA LYS A 222 -21.45 12.00 17.58
C LYS A 222 -22.18 10.66 17.45
N GLY A 223 -23.00 10.51 16.41
CA GLY A 223 -23.74 9.29 16.11
C GLY A 223 -22.87 8.09 15.75
N LEU A 224 -21.61 8.31 15.36
CA LEU A 224 -20.68 7.23 14.99
C LEU A 224 -20.01 6.54 16.20
N SER A 225 -20.18 7.09 17.41
CA SER A 225 -19.52 6.58 18.64
C SER A 225 -19.80 5.09 18.89
N GLU A 226 -20.99 4.60 18.57
CA GLU A 226 -21.38 3.21 18.79
C GLU A 226 -20.61 2.22 17.90
N ARG A 227 -20.00 2.69 16.82
CA ARG A 227 -19.18 1.88 15.90
C ARG A 227 -17.76 1.64 16.41
N PHE A 228 -17.38 2.28 17.51
CA PHE A 228 -16.11 2.04 18.20
C PHE A 228 -16.32 1.15 19.44
N GLU A 229 -15.25 0.47 19.84
CA GLU A 229 -15.20 -0.26 21.09
C GLU A 229 -15.49 0.65 22.29
N GLN A 230 -16.08 0.09 23.34
CA GLN A 230 -16.46 0.84 24.54
C GLN A 230 -15.28 1.62 25.15
N SER A 231 -14.08 1.04 25.11
CA SER A 231 -12.81 1.61 25.56
C SER A 231 -12.36 2.85 24.77
N ALA A 232 -12.85 3.02 23.53
CA ALA A 232 -12.45 4.05 22.58
C ALA A 232 -13.50 5.15 22.39
N ARG A 233 -14.73 4.96 22.91
CA ARG A 233 -15.84 5.91 22.76
C ARG A 233 -15.55 7.28 23.38
N SER A 234 -14.84 7.32 24.51
CA SER A 234 -14.43 8.57 25.16
C SER A 234 -13.48 9.37 24.27
N GLN A 235 -12.51 8.70 23.65
CA GLN A 235 -11.51 9.33 22.77
C GLN A 235 -12.16 9.81 21.48
N TRP A 236 -13.11 9.06 20.94
CA TRP A 236 -13.94 9.54 19.83
C TRP A 236 -14.70 10.81 20.21
N SER A 237 -15.30 10.85 21.41
CA SER A 237 -15.99 12.06 21.90
C SER A 237 -15.05 13.27 22.01
N ASN A 238 -13.78 13.07 22.37
CA ASN A 238 -12.78 14.14 22.40
C ASN A 238 -12.52 14.69 20.99
N ILE A 239 -12.39 13.82 19.98
CA ILE A 239 -12.28 14.27 18.57
C ILE A 239 -13.53 15.03 18.14
N VAL A 240 -14.73 14.49 18.40
CA VAL A 240 -16.00 15.13 18.04
C VAL A 240 -16.15 16.50 18.68
N SER A 241 -15.61 16.71 19.89
CA SER A 241 -15.65 17.99 20.59
C SER A 241 -14.91 19.11 19.86
N LEU A 242 -13.92 18.79 19.03
CA LEU A 242 -13.20 19.76 18.19
C LEU A 242 -14.11 20.40 17.13
N PHE A 243 -15.19 19.71 16.75
CA PHE A 243 -16.18 20.19 15.76
C PHE A 243 -17.41 20.84 16.41
N ALA A 244 -17.44 20.98 17.74
CA ALA A 244 -18.62 21.50 18.43
C ALA A 244 -18.95 22.94 17.98
N PRO A 245 -20.24 23.30 17.85
CA PRO A 245 -20.63 24.67 17.56
C PRO A 245 -20.04 25.65 18.58
N GLY A 246 -19.27 26.64 18.12
CA GLY A 246 -18.61 27.61 18.99
C GLY A 246 -17.30 27.11 19.62
N ALA A 247 -16.73 26.00 19.12
CA ALA A 247 -15.34 25.65 19.41
C ALA A 247 -14.42 26.83 19.02
N PRO A 248 -13.44 27.17 19.88
CA PRO A 248 -12.48 28.22 19.55
C PRO A 248 -11.57 27.68 18.44
N PHE A 249 -11.76 28.18 17.22
CA PHE A 249 -10.74 28.10 16.18
C PHE A 249 -9.85 29.34 16.26
#